data_AF-A0A8C7XHH0-F1
#
_entry.id   AF-A0A8C7XHH0-F1
#
_cell.length_a   1.000
_cell.length_b   1.000
_cell.length_c   1.000
_cell.angle_alpha   90.00
_cell.angle_beta   90.00
_cell.angle_gamma   90.00
#
_symmetry.space_group_name_H-M   'P 1'
#
loop_
_entity.id
_entity.type
_entity.pdbx_description
1 polymer ?
#
loop_
_entity_poly.entity_id
_entity_poly.type
_entity_poly.pdbx_seq_one_letter_code
_entity_poly.pdbx_strand_id
1 'polypeptide(L)'
;MHSTQNAAHRSNGNSEGAEKTGPEPPAGKTPTLLVGNTGSPAEVRRFGNVLDVNDRNIRTPSPLFGANCDDDSEAESFRDGRSDEVDRETKSRAFIWCRDFLSGSWRTIHETDFYISIVSGGLSNQLYLCSLPDHVPCVGEEPRQVLLRIYGAILQVGFIWFGSRSFVFESENFIGVDSLVLESVMFAILAERTLGPKLYGIFPEGRLEQYLPNTRMLTDQLADPAISAEIAIKMARFHKMVMPFNKEPKWLFGSLNKYMDQVMNISFVREAHLKKYKKLMRLDLPAELENLRKLLAATPSPVVFCHNDVQEGKYLSDKDGNSTDRLMLIDFEYSSYNYRGFDFGNHFCEWMYDYTFDEWPFFKATPKNYPSREQQLLFIRSYLGEYDNNSEVGVDRTQIEEDMIIEANRYALASHFLWGLWSIIQAKLSKIEFGYMDYAQVRFDAYFKQKKLFS
;
A
#
# COMPACT_ATOMS: atom_id res chain seq x y z
N MET A 1 41.53 -47.33 -8.48
CA MET A 1 41.47 -48.80 -8.67
C MET A 1 40.14 -49.13 -9.33
N HIS A 2 40.11 -50.10 -10.27
CA HIS A 2 38.98 -50.71 -11.01
C HIS A 2 37.60 -50.00 -11.02
N SER A 3 37.02 -49.51 -12.14
CA SER A 3 36.98 -49.92 -13.57
C SER A 3 36.09 -51.12 -13.91
N THR A 4 34.93 -50.83 -14.54
CA THR A 4 34.25 -51.46 -15.72
C THR A 4 32.98 -50.62 -15.94
N GLN A 5 32.71 -49.81 -16.97
CA GLN A 5 32.92 -49.82 -18.43
C GLN A 5 32.02 -50.76 -19.25
N ASN A 6 31.40 -50.15 -20.29
CA ASN A 6 30.75 -50.69 -21.51
C ASN A 6 29.20 -50.65 -21.56
N ALA A 7 28.57 -50.36 -22.71
CA ALA A 7 29.05 -49.66 -23.91
C ALA A 7 27.87 -49.08 -24.72
N ALA A 8 28.19 -48.03 -25.47
CA ALA A 8 27.38 -47.32 -26.44
C ALA A 8 26.88 -48.17 -27.63
N HIS A 9 25.81 -47.72 -28.26
CA HIS A 9 25.66 -47.81 -29.71
C HIS A 9 25.07 -46.51 -30.29
N ARG A 10 25.78 -45.93 -31.27
CA ARG A 10 25.28 -44.92 -32.20
C ARG A 10 24.86 -45.61 -33.49
N SER A 11 23.89 -45.04 -34.21
CA SER A 11 23.89 -45.01 -35.68
C SER A 11 23.09 -43.80 -36.19
N ASN A 12 23.67 -43.06 -37.14
CA ASN A 12 23.06 -41.89 -37.78
C ASN A 12 21.99 -42.30 -38.81
N GLY A 13 21.09 -41.36 -39.13
CA GLY A 13 20.24 -41.41 -40.33
C GLY A 13 19.88 -39.99 -40.78
N ASN A 14 20.56 -39.49 -41.82
CA ASN A 14 20.19 -38.25 -42.53
C ASN A 14 19.06 -38.54 -43.53
N SER A 15 18.11 -37.62 -43.68
CA SER A 15 17.39 -37.42 -44.94
C SER A 15 16.78 -36.01 -45.00
N GLU A 16 16.94 -35.35 -46.14
CA GLU A 16 16.59 -33.95 -46.38
C GLU A 16 15.13 -33.75 -46.83
N GLY A 17 14.63 -32.52 -46.66
CA GLY A 17 13.80 -31.85 -47.67
C GLY A 17 12.28 -32.11 -47.70
N ALA A 18 11.51 -31.08 -47.34
CA ALA A 18 10.57 -30.42 -48.27
C ALA A 18 9.80 -29.27 -47.58
N GLU A 19 9.87 -28.06 -48.15
CA GLU A 19 8.90 -27.01 -47.88
C GLU A 19 7.54 -27.37 -48.48
N LYS A 20 6.44 -26.91 -47.87
CA LYS A 20 5.20 -26.58 -48.59
C LYS A 20 4.31 -25.61 -47.83
N THR A 21 4.07 -24.45 -48.44
CA THR A 21 3.10 -23.44 -48.03
C THR A 21 1.68 -23.81 -48.46
N GLY A 22 0.67 -23.28 -47.75
CA GLY A 22 -0.76 -23.46 -48.06
C GLY A 22 -1.59 -22.28 -47.48
N PRO A 23 -2.76 -21.94 -48.06
CA PRO A 23 -3.07 -20.52 -48.29
C PRO A 23 -4.18 -19.89 -47.41
N GLU A 24 -4.19 -18.56 -47.39
CA GLU A 24 -5.24 -17.70 -46.83
C GLU A 24 -6.56 -17.74 -47.64
N PRO A 25 -7.73 -17.51 -47.00
CA PRO A 25 -9.00 -17.24 -47.68
C PRO A 25 -9.22 -15.74 -47.97
N PRO A 26 -10.04 -15.37 -48.98
CA PRO A 26 -9.99 -14.05 -49.62
C PRO A 26 -10.96 -12.99 -49.08
N ALA A 27 -10.65 -11.72 -49.38
CA ALA A 27 -11.49 -10.57 -49.12
C ALA A 27 -12.74 -10.50 -50.03
N GLY A 28 -13.92 -10.34 -49.44
CA GLY A 28 -15.18 -10.09 -50.14
C GLY A 28 -15.54 -8.60 -50.20
N LYS A 29 -15.92 -8.09 -51.37
CA LYS A 29 -16.37 -6.70 -51.58
C LYS A 29 -17.89 -6.55 -51.39
N THR A 30 -18.28 -5.33 -51.05
CA THR A 30 -19.63 -4.77 -50.89
C THR A 30 -20.56 -4.99 -52.09
N PRO A 31 -21.88 -4.83 -51.86
CA PRO A 31 -22.66 -3.96 -52.75
C PRO A 31 -23.37 -2.82 -51.99
N THR A 32 -23.43 -1.67 -52.66
CA THR A 32 -24.00 -0.39 -52.21
C THR A 32 -25.51 -0.32 -52.49
N LEU A 33 -26.28 0.42 -51.66
CA LEU A 33 -27.64 0.88 -51.99
C LEU A 33 -27.82 2.39 -51.78
N LEU A 34 -28.51 3.02 -52.72
CA LEU A 34 -28.83 4.45 -52.89
C LEU A 34 -30.25 4.55 -53.48
N VAL A 35 -31.05 5.64 -53.44
CA VAL A 35 -30.85 7.06 -53.04
C VAL A 35 -32.09 7.48 -52.21
N GLY A 36 -32.01 8.49 -51.32
CA GLY A 36 -33.23 9.05 -50.72
C GLY A 36 -33.05 10.28 -49.81
N ASN A 37 -32.80 11.46 -50.38
CA ASN A 37 -32.60 12.71 -49.65
C ASN A 37 -33.74 13.71 -49.93
N THR A 38 -34.52 14.14 -48.94
CA THR A 38 -35.37 15.36 -48.99
C THR A 38 -35.91 15.79 -47.61
N GLY A 39 -35.73 17.07 -47.25
CA GLY A 39 -36.77 17.84 -46.55
C GLY A 39 -36.62 18.18 -45.06
N SER A 40 -36.41 19.46 -44.78
CA SER A 40 -36.88 20.20 -43.57
C SER A 40 -37.57 21.50 -44.08
N PRO A 41 -38.12 22.42 -43.26
CA PRO A 41 -38.54 22.38 -41.85
C PRO A 41 -40.00 22.92 -41.62
N ALA A 42 -40.56 22.74 -40.40
CA ALA A 42 -41.66 23.51 -39.73
C ALA A 42 -42.39 22.61 -38.70
N GLU A 43 -43.10 23.07 -37.65
CA GLU A 43 -43.07 24.29 -36.83
C GLU A 43 -43.77 23.98 -35.48
N VAL A 44 -43.29 24.63 -34.40
CA VAL A 44 -44.02 25.11 -33.22
C VAL A 44 -45.27 24.35 -32.69
N ARG A 45 -45.20 23.89 -31.43
CA ARG A 45 -46.19 24.28 -30.39
C ARG A 45 -45.66 24.15 -28.95
N ARG A 46 -45.74 25.26 -28.21
CA ARG A 46 -45.52 25.33 -26.76
C ARG A 46 -46.71 24.70 -26.02
N PHE A 47 -46.44 24.05 -24.89
CA PHE A 47 -47.21 24.27 -23.66
C PHE A 47 -46.21 24.29 -22.50
N GLY A 48 -46.29 25.32 -21.67
CA GLY A 48 -45.53 25.39 -20.41
C GLY A 48 -46.47 25.19 -19.23
N ASN A 49 -45.91 24.85 -18.08
CA ASN A 49 -46.51 25.17 -16.78
C ASN A 49 -45.41 25.65 -15.85
N VAL A 50 -45.69 26.77 -15.20
CA VAL A 50 -44.90 27.39 -14.12
C VAL A 50 -45.45 26.85 -12.79
N LEU A 51 -44.59 26.79 -11.75
CA LEU A 51 -44.83 26.76 -10.29
C LEU A 51 -43.63 26.00 -9.67
N ASP A 52 -43.03 26.37 -8.55
CA ASP A 52 -43.06 27.60 -7.74
C ASP A 52 -41.74 27.63 -6.93
N VAL A 53 -41.10 28.79 -6.75
CA VAL A 53 -39.79 28.88 -6.06
C VAL A 53 -39.94 29.63 -4.75
N ASN A 54 -39.90 28.91 -3.63
CA ASN A 54 -39.91 29.49 -2.29
C ASN A 54 -38.49 29.50 -1.69
N ASP A 55 -37.85 30.67 -1.74
CA ASP A 55 -36.61 30.97 -1.02
C ASP A 55 -36.78 30.82 0.49
N ARG A 56 -35.89 30.06 1.15
CA ARG A 56 -35.65 30.16 2.60
C ARG A 56 -34.17 30.00 2.97
N ASN A 57 -33.49 31.14 3.02
CA ASN A 57 -32.46 31.49 4.01
C ASN A 57 -31.43 30.41 4.39
N ILE A 58 -30.27 30.43 3.74
CA ILE A 58 -29.00 30.05 4.39
C ILE A 58 -28.21 31.34 4.65
N ARG A 59 -28.00 31.66 5.93
CA ARG A 59 -27.23 32.84 6.35
C ARG A 59 -25.73 32.55 6.18
N THR A 60 -25.06 33.32 5.33
CA THR A 60 -23.59 33.44 5.33
C THR A 60 -23.13 34.20 6.59
N PRO A 61 -22.20 33.66 7.39
CA PRO A 61 -21.45 34.46 8.36
C PRO A 61 -20.31 35.19 7.64
N SER A 62 -20.24 36.52 7.78
CA SER A 62 -19.06 37.28 7.37
C SER A 62 -17.95 37.13 8.42
N PRO A 63 -16.67 36.95 8.04
CA PRO A 63 -15.58 36.82 9.00
C PRO A 63 -15.22 38.17 9.64
N LEU A 64 -15.03 38.16 10.96
CA LEU A 64 -14.39 39.25 11.70
C LEU A 64 -12.88 39.02 11.73
N PHE A 65 -12.11 40.04 11.32
CA PHE A 65 -10.65 39.97 11.22
C PHE A 65 -9.96 39.81 12.60
N GLY A 66 -9.01 38.87 12.68
CA GLY A 66 -8.10 38.67 13.81
C GLY A 66 -6.80 37.98 13.35
N ALA A 67 -5.65 38.54 13.71
CA ALA A 67 -4.35 38.32 13.06
C ALA A 67 -3.74 36.89 13.10
N ASN A 68 -3.01 36.55 12.04
CA ASN A 68 -1.94 35.53 11.97
C ASN A 68 -2.29 34.06 12.28
N CYS A 69 -3.42 33.58 11.78
CA CYS A 69 -3.60 32.15 11.51
C CYS A 69 -3.08 31.84 10.10
N ASP A 70 -2.31 30.77 9.91
CA ASP A 70 -2.27 30.10 8.59
C ASP A 70 -3.65 29.42 8.46
N ASP A 71 -4.53 30.04 7.67
CA ASP A 71 -5.93 29.63 7.48
C ASP A 71 -5.99 28.34 6.65
N ASP A 72 -5.79 27.19 7.31
CA ASP A 72 -5.90 25.87 6.71
C ASP A 72 -7.37 25.43 6.73
N SER A 73 -8.12 25.86 5.72
CA SER A 73 -9.56 25.57 5.60
C SER A 73 -9.93 24.08 5.57
N GLU A 74 -8.95 23.18 5.41
CA GLU A 74 -9.14 21.74 5.62
C GLU A 74 -9.26 21.40 7.11
N ALA A 75 -8.39 21.95 7.96
CA ALA A 75 -8.49 21.79 9.41
C ALA A 75 -9.83 22.30 9.96
N GLU A 76 -10.38 23.36 9.36
CA GLU A 76 -11.69 23.89 9.73
C GLU A 76 -12.84 22.93 9.43
N SER A 77 -12.75 22.15 8.34
CA SER A 77 -13.78 21.17 7.97
C SER A 77 -13.82 19.90 8.83
N PHE A 78 -12.79 19.66 9.65
CA PHE A 78 -12.66 18.46 10.48
C PHE A 78 -12.55 18.74 12.00
N ARG A 79 -13.03 19.92 12.45
CA ARG A 79 -13.00 20.32 13.88
C ARG A 79 -13.79 19.39 14.81
N ASP A 80 -14.78 18.66 14.26
CA ASP A 80 -15.65 17.74 15.02
C ASP A 80 -15.14 16.28 15.03
N GLY A 81 -13.94 16.01 14.49
CA GLY A 81 -13.34 14.67 14.39
C GLY A 81 -13.72 13.91 13.11
N ARG A 82 -13.43 12.60 13.09
CA ARG A 82 -13.80 11.68 12.00
C ARG A 82 -15.23 11.15 12.17
N SER A 83 -15.89 10.82 11.06
CA SER A 83 -17.18 10.12 11.09
C SER A 83 -17.02 8.64 11.42
N ASP A 84 -17.66 8.17 12.49
CA ASP A 84 -17.70 6.74 12.87
C ASP A 84 -18.81 5.92 12.15
N GLU A 85 -19.74 6.59 11.46
CA GLU A 85 -20.85 5.91 10.77
C GLU A 85 -20.43 5.29 9.42
N VAL A 86 -20.82 4.03 9.19
CA VAL A 86 -20.69 3.35 7.90
C VAL A 86 -21.92 3.63 7.05
N ASP A 87 -21.72 4.09 5.81
CA ASP A 87 -22.82 4.36 4.89
C ASP A 87 -23.61 3.09 4.50
N ARG A 88 -24.85 3.28 4.05
CA ARG A 88 -25.76 2.16 3.73
C ARG A 88 -25.27 1.30 2.57
N GLU A 89 -24.66 1.89 1.54
CA GLU A 89 -24.20 1.14 0.37
C GLU A 89 -23.03 0.24 0.74
N THR A 90 -22.07 0.76 1.49
CA THR A 90 -20.95 -0.01 2.06
C THR A 90 -21.46 -1.11 2.98
N LYS A 91 -22.43 -0.84 3.86
CA LYS A 91 -23.04 -1.89 4.70
C LYS A 91 -23.69 -3.01 3.87
N SER A 92 -24.51 -2.67 2.87
CA SER A 92 -25.18 -3.68 2.04
C SER A 92 -24.20 -4.51 1.21
N ARG A 93 -23.13 -3.90 0.66
CA ARG A 93 -22.07 -4.62 -0.07
C ARG A 93 -21.29 -5.54 0.86
N ALA A 94 -20.91 -5.06 2.05
CA ALA A 94 -20.22 -5.85 3.06
C ALA A 94 -21.04 -7.07 3.51
N PHE A 95 -22.36 -6.89 3.69
CA PHE A 95 -23.29 -7.99 3.99
C PHE A 95 -23.29 -9.05 2.87
N ILE A 96 -23.40 -8.64 1.61
CA ILE A 96 -23.38 -9.55 0.45
C ILE A 96 -22.06 -10.33 0.40
N TRP A 97 -20.90 -9.66 0.49
CA TRP A 97 -19.60 -10.34 0.48
C TRP A 97 -19.45 -11.33 1.64
N CYS A 98 -19.83 -10.93 2.86
CA CYS A 98 -19.78 -11.84 4.01
C CYS A 98 -20.68 -13.07 3.80
N ARG A 99 -21.92 -12.89 3.32
CA ARG A 99 -22.87 -13.98 3.08
C ARG A 99 -22.42 -14.94 1.97
N ASP A 100 -21.85 -14.41 0.91
CA ASP A 100 -21.54 -15.20 -0.29
C ASP A 100 -20.21 -15.96 -0.15
N PHE A 101 -19.19 -15.36 0.48
CA PHE A 101 -17.87 -15.97 0.70
C PHE A 101 -17.75 -16.78 2.00
N LEU A 102 -18.47 -16.44 3.07
CA LEU A 102 -18.41 -17.18 4.33
C LEU A 102 -19.45 -18.30 4.36
N SER A 103 -19.26 -19.24 5.30
CA SER A 103 -20.12 -20.42 5.48
C SER A 103 -20.90 -20.34 6.79
N GLY A 104 -21.70 -21.37 7.07
CA GLY A 104 -22.51 -21.46 8.28
C GLY A 104 -23.49 -20.30 8.42
N SER A 105 -23.57 -19.71 9.61
CA SER A 105 -24.58 -18.69 9.97
C SER A 105 -24.51 -17.40 9.14
N TRP A 106 -23.37 -17.10 8.51
CA TRP A 106 -23.25 -15.99 7.56
C TRP A 106 -24.17 -16.14 6.34
N ARG A 107 -24.58 -17.36 5.96
CA ARG A 107 -25.50 -17.58 4.84
C ARG A 107 -26.97 -17.31 5.16
N THR A 108 -27.33 -17.32 6.44
CA THR A 108 -28.72 -17.28 6.92
C THR A 108 -29.07 -16.03 7.73
N ILE A 109 -28.07 -15.23 8.12
CA ILE A 109 -28.27 -13.96 8.82
C ILE A 109 -29.01 -12.92 7.95
N HIS A 110 -29.90 -12.14 8.56
CA HIS A 110 -30.55 -11.00 7.92
C HIS A 110 -29.68 -9.73 8.00
N GLU A 111 -29.78 -8.86 6.99
CA GLU A 111 -29.00 -7.61 6.90
C GLU A 111 -29.25 -6.64 8.09
N THR A 112 -30.42 -6.74 8.74
CA THR A 112 -30.74 -6.00 9.97
C THR A 112 -29.83 -6.39 11.13
N ASP A 113 -29.44 -7.67 11.18
CA ASP A 113 -28.66 -8.26 12.27
C ASP A 113 -27.16 -8.25 11.95
N PHE A 114 -26.80 -7.93 10.70
CA PHE A 114 -25.40 -7.76 10.28
C PHE A 114 -24.80 -6.51 10.93
N TYR A 115 -23.78 -6.72 11.78
CA TYR A 115 -23.01 -5.65 12.39
C TYR A 115 -21.77 -5.33 11.56
N ILE A 116 -21.55 -4.03 11.35
CA ILE A 116 -20.36 -3.47 10.72
C ILE A 116 -19.91 -2.22 11.48
N SER A 117 -18.61 -2.06 11.69
CA SER A 117 -18.01 -0.85 12.25
C SER A 117 -16.71 -0.51 11.52
N ILE A 118 -16.35 0.77 11.47
CA ILE A 118 -15.06 1.21 10.93
C ILE A 118 -13.93 0.69 11.83
N VAL A 119 -12.79 0.31 11.22
CA VAL A 119 -11.56 -0.04 11.93
C VAL A 119 -10.49 0.98 11.55
N SER A 120 -9.97 1.71 12.54
CA SER A 120 -8.96 2.75 12.31
C SER A 120 -7.59 2.17 11.90
N GLY A 121 -6.78 3.03 11.26
CA GLY A 121 -5.34 2.82 11.02
C GLY A 121 -4.94 2.24 9.67
N GLY A 122 -5.78 2.35 8.63
CA GLY A 122 -5.33 2.18 7.24
C GLY A 122 -5.22 3.53 6.56
N LEU A 123 -4.03 3.92 6.08
CA LEU A 123 -3.86 5.14 5.27
C LEU A 123 -4.01 4.88 3.76
N SER A 124 -3.84 3.62 3.33
CA SER A 124 -4.05 3.14 1.96
C SER A 124 -5.47 2.61 1.70
N ASN A 125 -6.11 1.98 2.69
CA ASN A 125 -7.32 1.18 2.53
C ASN A 125 -8.38 1.50 3.57
N GLN A 126 -9.65 1.27 3.22
CA GLN A 126 -10.75 1.29 4.16
C GLN A 126 -10.89 -0.08 4.83
N LEU A 127 -11.02 -0.10 6.15
CA LEU A 127 -11.09 -1.31 6.98
C LEU A 127 -12.39 -1.31 7.78
N TYR A 128 -13.08 -2.45 7.78
CA TYR A 128 -14.34 -2.63 8.50
C TYR A 128 -14.35 -3.95 9.26
N LEU A 129 -14.79 -3.94 10.51
CA LEU A 129 -15.07 -5.16 11.28
C LEU A 129 -16.50 -5.59 11.00
N CYS A 130 -16.67 -6.76 10.40
CA CYS A 130 -17.99 -7.36 10.19
C CYS A 130 -18.19 -8.49 11.21
N SER A 131 -19.38 -8.56 11.84
CA SER A 131 -19.63 -9.56 12.90
C SER A 131 -21.06 -10.10 12.93
N LEU A 132 -21.18 -11.36 13.39
CA LEU A 132 -22.46 -11.99 13.73
C LEU A 132 -22.93 -11.54 15.13
N PRO A 133 -24.24 -11.38 15.38
CA PRO A 133 -24.79 -11.13 16.70
C PRO A 133 -24.47 -12.23 17.71
N ASP A 134 -24.35 -11.86 19.00
CA ASP A 134 -24.17 -12.82 20.10
C ASP A 134 -25.30 -13.83 20.24
N HIS A 135 -26.52 -13.48 19.82
CA HIS A 135 -27.66 -14.39 19.81
C HIS A 135 -27.68 -15.36 18.61
N VAL A 136 -26.85 -15.15 17.58
CA VAL A 136 -26.73 -16.06 16.43
C VAL A 136 -25.61 -17.07 16.71
N PRO A 137 -25.92 -18.36 16.94
CA PRO A 137 -24.90 -19.38 17.13
C PRO A 137 -24.14 -19.65 15.82
N CYS A 138 -22.91 -20.16 15.90
CA CYS A 138 -22.22 -20.72 14.75
C CYS A 138 -22.76 -22.14 14.45
N VAL A 139 -22.81 -22.51 13.17
CA VAL A 139 -23.26 -23.82 12.69
C VAL A 139 -22.08 -24.77 12.44
N GLY A 140 -20.88 -24.25 12.16
CA GLY A 140 -19.64 -24.99 11.98
C GLY A 140 -18.42 -24.19 12.46
N GLU A 141 -17.34 -24.25 11.69
CA GLU A 141 -16.07 -23.57 12.01
C GLU A 141 -15.99 -22.13 11.46
N GLU A 142 -17.12 -21.52 11.07
CA GLU A 142 -17.11 -20.14 10.55
C GLU A 142 -16.69 -19.11 11.62
N PRO A 143 -15.91 -18.08 11.23
CA PRO A 143 -15.51 -17.02 12.15
C PRO A 143 -16.73 -16.20 12.59
N ARG A 144 -16.84 -15.84 13.88
CA ARG A 144 -17.87 -14.88 14.34
C ARG A 144 -17.62 -13.44 13.89
N GLN A 145 -16.36 -13.13 13.56
CA GLN A 145 -15.88 -11.79 13.23
C GLN A 145 -14.85 -11.90 12.10
N VAL A 146 -14.94 -11.01 11.11
CA VAL A 146 -14.00 -10.93 9.99
C VAL A 146 -13.61 -9.47 9.75
N LEU A 147 -12.39 -9.27 9.25
CA LEU A 147 -11.92 -7.96 8.80
C LEU A 147 -12.17 -7.87 7.30
N LEU A 148 -13.01 -6.91 6.90
CA LEU A 148 -13.23 -6.52 5.52
C LEU A 148 -12.24 -5.41 5.17
N ARG A 149 -11.45 -5.61 4.12
CA ARG A 149 -10.53 -4.62 3.56
C ARG A 149 -10.96 -4.26 2.16
N ILE A 150 -11.21 -2.98 1.91
CA ILE A 150 -11.55 -2.43 0.59
C ILE A 150 -10.33 -1.65 0.07
N TYR A 151 -9.90 -1.99 -1.15
CA TYR A 151 -8.68 -1.43 -1.74
C TYR A 151 -8.82 0.06 -2.06
N GLY A 152 -7.82 0.85 -1.67
CA GLY A 152 -7.72 2.25 -2.05
C GLY A 152 -7.51 2.47 -3.55
N ALA A 153 -7.86 3.67 -4.02
CA ALA A 153 -7.82 4.03 -5.44
C ALA A 153 -6.44 3.80 -6.09
N ILE A 154 -5.33 3.94 -5.35
CA ILE A 154 -3.97 3.79 -5.92
C ILE A 154 -3.62 2.37 -6.36
N LEU A 155 -4.22 1.34 -5.73
CA LEU A 155 -4.10 -0.07 -6.15
C LEU A 155 -5.01 -0.37 -7.37
N GLN A 156 -6.09 0.40 -7.52
CA GLN A 156 -7.01 0.29 -8.66
C GLN A 156 -6.41 0.91 -9.94
N VAL A 157 -5.49 1.89 -9.84
CA VAL A 157 -4.81 2.48 -11.02
C VAL A 157 -3.69 1.59 -11.55
N GLY A 158 -4.08 0.60 -12.35
CA GLY A 158 -3.19 -0.20 -13.18
C GLY A 158 -2.52 0.64 -14.27
N PHE A 159 -1.23 0.40 -14.52
CA PHE A 159 -0.54 0.90 -15.70
C PHE A 159 0.32 -0.22 -16.30
N ILE A 160 0.08 -0.53 -17.57
CA ILE A 160 0.88 -1.50 -18.32
C ILE A 160 2.16 -0.80 -18.83
N TRP A 161 3.32 -1.40 -18.57
CA TRP A 161 4.60 -0.89 -19.04
C TRP A 161 4.96 -1.48 -20.41
N PHE A 162 4.86 -0.68 -21.48
CA PHE A 162 5.33 -1.06 -22.82
C PHE A 162 6.60 -0.27 -23.19
N GLY A 163 7.74 -0.72 -22.67
CA GLY A 163 9.04 -0.11 -22.96
C GLY A 163 9.20 1.29 -22.35
N SER A 164 10.04 2.12 -22.96
CA SER A 164 10.48 3.42 -22.41
C SER A 164 9.41 4.54 -22.38
N ARG A 165 8.12 4.22 -22.40
CA ARG A 165 7.01 5.21 -22.31
C ARG A 165 5.90 4.73 -21.38
N SER A 166 5.52 5.60 -20.46
CA SER A 166 4.27 5.49 -19.70
C SER A 166 3.11 5.93 -20.60
N PHE A 167 2.04 5.14 -20.65
CA PHE A 167 0.77 5.53 -21.27
C PHE A 167 -0.29 5.63 -20.19
N VAL A 168 -0.79 6.85 -19.97
CA VAL A 168 -1.97 7.07 -19.14
C VAL A 168 -3.20 6.79 -19.99
N PHE A 169 -3.90 5.69 -19.69
CA PHE A 169 -5.23 5.43 -20.23
C PHE A 169 -6.28 5.92 -19.24
N GLU A 170 -6.96 7.02 -19.57
CA GLU A 170 -8.23 7.41 -18.96
C GLU A 170 -9.35 6.46 -19.43
N SER A 171 -9.29 5.20 -18.99
CA SER A 171 -10.38 4.25 -19.17
C SER A 171 -10.71 3.59 -17.85
N GLU A 172 -11.94 3.80 -17.37
CA GLU A 172 -12.45 3.44 -16.04
C GLU A 172 -12.45 1.92 -15.72
N ASN A 173 -11.95 1.07 -16.62
CA ASN A 173 -12.09 -0.39 -16.55
C ASN A 173 -10.76 -1.17 -16.67
N PHE A 174 -9.59 -0.52 -16.63
CA PHE A 174 -8.31 -1.23 -16.57
C PHE A 174 -7.70 -1.19 -15.17
N ILE A 175 -8.29 -2.00 -14.28
CA ILE A 175 -7.76 -2.33 -12.95
C ILE A 175 -6.30 -2.78 -13.09
N GLY A 176 -5.46 -2.53 -12.08
CA GLY A 176 -4.13 -3.12 -11.97
C GLY A 176 -4.16 -4.64 -11.74
N VAL A 177 -4.65 -5.42 -12.71
CA VAL A 177 -4.87 -6.87 -12.61
C VAL A 177 -3.61 -7.58 -12.13
N ASP A 178 -2.44 -7.23 -12.68
CA ASP A 178 -1.16 -7.81 -12.26
C ASP A 178 -0.85 -7.52 -10.78
N SER A 179 -1.14 -6.31 -10.28
CA SER A 179 -0.93 -5.94 -8.88
C SER A 179 -1.88 -6.69 -7.95
N LEU A 180 -3.18 -6.75 -8.30
CA LEU A 180 -4.19 -7.46 -7.53
C LEU A 180 -3.91 -8.97 -7.48
N VAL A 181 -3.46 -9.57 -8.59
CA VAL A 181 -3.07 -10.99 -8.64
C VAL A 181 -1.83 -11.26 -7.79
N LEU A 182 -0.79 -10.41 -7.89
CA LEU A 182 0.42 -10.56 -7.08
C LEU A 182 0.14 -10.41 -5.58
N GLU A 183 -0.65 -9.42 -5.18
CA GLU A 183 -1.08 -9.22 -3.79
C GLU A 183 -1.91 -10.41 -3.30
N SER A 184 -2.88 -10.88 -4.09
CA SER A 184 -3.73 -12.04 -3.76
C SER A 184 -2.89 -13.32 -3.55
N VAL A 185 -1.94 -13.57 -4.44
CA VAL A 185 -1.00 -14.71 -4.33
C VAL A 185 -0.10 -14.56 -3.11
N MET A 186 0.40 -13.35 -2.83
CA MET A 186 1.23 -13.08 -1.67
C MET A 186 0.48 -13.33 -0.36
N PHE A 187 -0.72 -12.75 -0.22
CA PHE A 187 -1.54 -12.86 0.98
C PHE A 187 -1.95 -14.32 1.23
N ALA A 188 -2.34 -15.05 0.18
CA ALA A 188 -2.62 -16.48 0.27
C ALA A 188 -1.40 -17.28 0.76
N ILE A 189 -0.21 -17.05 0.20
CA ILE A 189 1.02 -17.74 0.65
C ILE A 189 1.36 -17.42 2.12
N LEU A 190 1.14 -16.18 2.57
CA LEU A 190 1.39 -15.77 3.94
C LEU A 190 0.39 -16.37 4.93
N ALA A 191 -0.90 -16.43 4.55
CA ALA A 191 -1.94 -17.11 5.32
C ALA A 191 -1.66 -18.62 5.45
N GLU A 192 -1.35 -19.31 4.35
CA GLU A 192 -1.02 -20.75 4.33
C GLU A 192 0.25 -21.07 5.13
N ARG A 193 1.22 -20.15 5.17
CA ARG A 193 2.43 -20.29 6.02
C ARG A 193 2.20 -19.89 7.48
N THR A 194 0.99 -19.50 7.88
CA THR A 194 0.67 -18.96 9.22
C THR A 194 1.48 -17.71 9.62
N LEU A 195 1.98 -16.97 8.63
CA LEU A 195 2.77 -15.74 8.80
C LEU A 195 1.93 -14.46 8.70
N GLY A 196 0.62 -14.59 8.46
CA GLY A 196 -0.34 -13.51 8.44
C GLY A 196 -1.75 -14.00 8.80
N PRO A 197 -2.76 -13.11 8.78
CA PRO A 197 -4.16 -13.47 9.04
C PRO A 197 -4.66 -14.53 8.05
N LYS A 198 -5.54 -15.45 8.47
CA LYS A 198 -6.22 -16.35 7.53
C LYS A 198 -6.99 -15.56 6.48
N LEU A 199 -6.99 -16.06 5.25
CA LEU A 199 -7.78 -15.54 4.14
C LEU A 199 -9.13 -16.26 4.07
N TYR A 200 -10.23 -15.51 4.00
CA TYR A 200 -11.59 -16.07 3.86
C TYR A 200 -12.23 -15.80 2.49
N GLY A 201 -11.85 -14.73 1.80
CA GLY A 201 -12.35 -14.43 0.47
C GLY A 201 -11.60 -13.29 -0.22
N ILE A 202 -11.56 -13.30 -1.55
CA ILE A 202 -10.99 -12.26 -2.41
C ILE A 202 -12.01 -11.90 -3.50
N PHE A 203 -12.17 -10.61 -3.76
CA PHE A 203 -13.01 -10.04 -4.81
C PHE A 203 -12.31 -8.80 -5.42
N PRO A 204 -12.75 -8.30 -6.58
CA PRO A 204 -12.05 -7.20 -7.27
C PRO A 204 -11.82 -5.94 -6.42
N GLU A 205 -12.74 -5.64 -5.50
CA GLU A 205 -12.70 -4.44 -4.67
C GLU A 205 -11.99 -4.63 -3.32
N GLY A 206 -11.65 -5.87 -2.93
CA GLY A 206 -11.18 -6.13 -1.57
C GLY A 206 -10.97 -7.60 -1.19
N ARG A 207 -10.88 -7.83 0.13
CA ARG A 207 -10.79 -9.17 0.71
C ARG A 207 -11.44 -9.26 2.09
N LEU A 208 -11.79 -10.48 2.48
CA LEU A 208 -12.16 -10.86 3.83
C LEU A 208 -11.00 -11.65 4.46
N GLU A 209 -10.51 -11.17 5.59
CA GLU A 209 -9.38 -11.75 6.33
C GLU A 209 -9.73 -11.96 7.82
N GLN A 210 -8.92 -12.76 8.51
CA GLN A 210 -9.09 -13.00 9.93
C GLN A 210 -8.94 -11.71 10.73
N TYR A 211 -10.00 -11.33 11.43
CA TYR A 211 -9.87 -10.32 12.47
C TYR A 211 -8.99 -10.87 13.60
N LEU A 212 -7.89 -10.16 13.89
CA LEU A 212 -6.99 -10.45 14.99
C LEU A 212 -7.39 -9.55 16.18
N PRO A 213 -8.07 -10.10 17.22
CA PRO A 213 -8.66 -9.33 18.31
C PRO A 213 -7.61 -8.95 19.35
N ASN A 214 -6.77 -7.97 19.00
CA ASN A 214 -5.84 -7.28 19.87
C ASN A 214 -5.50 -5.91 19.28
N THR A 215 -5.04 -5.00 20.13
CA THR A 215 -4.65 -3.63 19.78
C THR A 215 -3.53 -3.61 18.73
N ARG A 216 -3.59 -2.61 17.83
CA ARG A 216 -2.40 -2.16 17.10
C ARG A 216 -1.36 -1.73 18.14
N MET A 217 -0.10 -2.02 17.89
CA MET A 217 0.98 -1.46 18.67
C MET A 217 0.99 0.06 18.49
N LEU A 218 1.16 0.83 19.56
CA LEU A 218 1.31 2.28 19.49
C LEU A 218 2.75 2.67 19.13
N THR A 219 2.93 3.78 18.43
CA THR A 219 4.25 4.27 17.96
C THR A 219 5.28 4.36 19.07
N ASP A 220 4.90 4.86 20.26
CA ASP A 220 5.81 4.95 21.42
C ASP A 220 6.33 3.59 21.93
N GLN A 221 5.65 2.47 21.62
CA GLN A 221 6.09 1.11 21.95
C GLN A 221 7.22 0.61 21.04
N LEU A 222 7.43 1.22 19.86
CA LEU A 222 8.53 0.87 18.96
C LEU A 222 9.90 1.05 19.62
N ALA A 223 9.99 2.01 20.55
CA ALA A 223 11.19 2.32 21.30
C ALA A 223 11.48 1.34 22.46
N ASP A 224 10.56 0.44 22.80
CA ASP A 224 10.80 -0.59 23.82
C ASP A 224 11.85 -1.61 23.32
N PRO A 225 12.92 -1.89 24.11
CA PRO A 225 13.99 -2.79 23.68
C PRO A 225 13.55 -4.21 23.33
N ALA A 226 12.54 -4.77 23.99
CA ALA A 226 12.09 -6.14 23.75
C ALA A 226 11.21 -6.23 22.50
N ILE A 227 10.29 -5.27 22.33
CA ILE A 227 9.47 -5.12 21.12
C ILE A 227 10.37 -4.86 19.90
N SER A 228 11.31 -3.93 19.99
CA SER A 228 12.26 -3.59 18.92
C SER A 228 13.09 -4.81 18.50
N ALA A 229 13.59 -5.59 19.46
CA ALA A 229 14.31 -6.84 19.19
C ALA A 229 13.41 -7.91 18.54
N GLU A 230 12.16 -8.06 18.99
CA GLU A 230 11.22 -9.00 18.38
C GLU A 230 10.87 -8.61 16.94
N ILE A 231 10.62 -7.33 16.64
CA ILE A 231 10.40 -6.84 15.26
C ILE A 231 11.61 -7.16 14.38
N ALA A 232 12.84 -6.93 14.87
CA ALA A 232 14.06 -7.26 14.14
C ALA A 232 14.17 -8.76 13.80
N ILE A 233 13.79 -9.63 14.75
CA ILE A 233 13.72 -11.09 14.55
C ILE A 233 12.65 -11.46 13.51
N LYS A 234 11.45 -10.87 13.58
CA LYS A 234 10.38 -11.10 12.59
C LYS A 234 10.81 -10.66 11.19
N MET A 235 11.42 -9.49 11.08
CA MET A 235 11.94 -8.95 9.81
C MET A 235 13.07 -9.84 9.25
N ALA A 236 13.97 -10.36 10.08
CA ALA A 236 14.99 -11.32 9.66
C ALA A 236 14.39 -12.62 9.09
N ARG A 237 13.31 -13.13 9.69
CA ARG A 237 12.55 -14.29 9.16
C ARG A 237 11.83 -13.95 7.85
N PHE A 238 11.23 -12.77 7.76
CA PHE A 238 10.54 -12.29 6.55
C PHE A 238 11.52 -12.13 5.37
N HIS A 239 12.68 -11.52 5.59
CA HIS A 239 13.74 -11.36 4.59
C HIS A 239 14.30 -12.68 4.05
N LYS A 240 14.21 -13.78 4.83
CA LYS A 240 14.58 -15.14 4.41
C LYS A 240 13.52 -15.85 3.54
N MET A 241 12.33 -15.27 3.38
CA MET A 241 11.24 -15.93 2.66
C MET A 241 11.51 -16.05 1.16
N VAL A 242 11.59 -17.28 0.68
CA VAL A 242 11.55 -17.55 -0.78
C VAL A 242 10.11 -17.42 -1.26
N MET A 243 9.86 -16.32 -1.98
CA MET A 243 8.58 -16.01 -2.63
C MET A 243 8.67 -16.14 -4.17
N PRO A 244 7.57 -16.54 -4.85
CA PRO A 244 7.53 -16.83 -6.29
C PRO A 244 7.44 -15.56 -7.17
N PHE A 245 8.05 -14.47 -6.73
CA PHE A 245 8.06 -13.18 -7.43
C PHE A 245 9.41 -12.89 -8.08
N ASN A 246 9.43 -11.83 -8.89
CA ASN A 246 10.66 -11.28 -9.48
C ASN A 246 11.62 -10.83 -8.37
N LYS A 247 12.90 -11.21 -8.49
CA LYS A 247 13.95 -11.00 -7.49
C LYS A 247 14.82 -9.77 -7.76
N GLU A 248 14.59 -9.10 -8.88
CA GLU A 248 15.23 -7.82 -9.20
C GLU A 248 14.63 -6.69 -8.33
N PRO A 249 15.44 -5.84 -7.68
CA PRO A 249 14.98 -4.77 -6.77
C PRO A 249 14.42 -3.55 -7.51
N LYS A 250 13.49 -3.79 -8.43
CA LYS A 250 12.89 -2.77 -9.31
C LYS A 250 11.79 -1.97 -8.61
N TRP A 251 11.24 -2.48 -7.51
CA TRP A 251 10.10 -1.87 -6.83
C TRP A 251 10.38 -0.44 -6.37
N LEU A 252 11.46 -0.21 -5.59
CA LEU A 252 11.73 1.10 -5.00
C LEU A 252 11.87 2.22 -6.05
N PHE A 253 12.81 2.07 -6.99
CA PHE A 253 13.01 3.10 -8.02
C PHE A 253 11.92 3.10 -9.10
N GLY A 254 11.22 1.98 -9.34
CA GLY A 254 10.04 1.94 -10.18
C GLY A 254 8.90 2.78 -9.60
N SER A 255 8.60 2.60 -8.32
CA SER A 255 7.60 3.38 -7.57
C SER A 255 8.00 4.84 -7.44
N LEU A 256 9.24 5.17 -7.08
CA LEU A 256 9.74 6.54 -7.04
C LEU A 256 9.60 7.26 -8.39
N ASN A 257 9.98 6.59 -9.50
CA ASN A 257 9.84 7.16 -10.84
C ASN A 257 8.35 7.34 -11.23
N LYS A 258 7.50 6.32 -10.97
CA LYS A 258 6.04 6.38 -11.22
C LYS A 258 5.39 7.52 -10.44
N TYR A 259 5.70 7.64 -9.15
CA TYR A 259 5.12 8.67 -8.31
C TYR A 259 5.65 10.07 -8.67
N MET A 260 6.92 10.20 -9.06
CA MET A 260 7.45 11.48 -9.56
C MET A 260 6.72 11.93 -10.82
N ASP A 261 6.53 11.03 -11.80
CA ASP A 261 5.79 11.33 -13.04
C ASP A 261 4.34 11.75 -12.75
N GLN A 262 3.65 11.05 -11.85
CA GLN A 262 2.30 11.45 -11.41
C GLN A 262 2.29 12.80 -10.70
N VAL A 263 3.20 13.05 -9.76
CA VAL A 263 3.32 14.32 -9.03
C VAL A 263 3.59 15.48 -9.98
N MET A 264 4.47 15.33 -10.97
CA MET A 264 4.79 16.39 -11.94
C MET A 264 3.61 16.73 -12.86
N ASN A 265 2.69 15.80 -13.09
CA ASN A 265 1.49 15.98 -13.92
C ASN A 265 0.21 16.26 -13.10
N ILE A 266 0.29 16.31 -11.76
CA ILE A 266 -0.87 16.48 -10.89
C ILE A 266 -1.38 17.93 -10.88
N SER A 267 -2.70 18.10 -10.74
CA SER A 267 -3.32 19.42 -10.57
C SER A 267 -4.31 19.44 -9.42
N PHE A 268 -4.18 20.46 -8.57
CA PHE A 268 -5.06 20.71 -7.43
C PHE A 268 -6.01 21.88 -7.73
N VAL A 269 -7.22 21.81 -7.18
CA VAL A 269 -8.24 22.87 -7.30
C VAL A 269 -8.37 23.67 -6.01
N ARG A 270 -8.18 23.03 -4.85
CA ARG A 270 -8.17 23.70 -3.53
C ARG A 270 -6.95 24.61 -3.39
N GLU A 271 -7.16 25.84 -2.93
CA GLU A 271 -6.08 26.82 -2.78
C GLU A 271 -5.04 26.40 -1.73
N ALA A 272 -5.48 25.82 -0.61
CA ALA A 272 -4.59 25.26 0.42
C ALA A 272 -3.64 24.20 -0.16
N HIS A 273 -4.16 23.24 -0.94
CA HIS A 273 -3.35 22.24 -1.65
C HIS A 273 -2.41 22.89 -2.65
N LEU A 274 -2.86 23.87 -3.44
CA LEU A 274 -2.01 24.59 -4.39
C LEU A 274 -0.86 25.35 -3.69
N LYS A 275 -1.09 25.93 -2.51
CA LYS A 275 -0.07 26.59 -1.68
C LYS A 275 0.96 25.57 -1.16
N LYS A 276 0.50 24.46 -0.57
CA LYS A 276 1.36 23.36 -0.06
C LYS A 276 2.15 22.70 -1.21
N TYR A 277 1.52 22.40 -2.35
CA TYR A 277 2.15 21.83 -3.55
C TYR A 277 3.22 22.76 -4.15
N LYS A 278 2.91 24.05 -4.35
CA LYS A 278 3.89 25.04 -4.83
C LYS A 278 5.09 25.20 -3.90
N LYS A 279 4.93 25.01 -2.58
CA LYS A 279 6.04 24.99 -1.62
C LYS A 279 6.93 23.76 -1.84
N LEU A 280 6.34 22.57 -2.02
CA LEU A 280 7.08 21.33 -2.29
C LEU A 280 7.84 21.38 -3.64
N MET A 281 7.22 21.90 -4.70
CA MET A 281 7.88 21.98 -6.02
C MET A 281 9.09 22.93 -6.06
N ARG A 282 9.23 23.86 -5.11
CA ARG A 282 10.44 24.71 -4.97
C ARG A 282 11.67 23.95 -4.49
N LEU A 283 11.52 22.70 -4.05
CA LEU A 283 12.60 21.85 -3.55
C LEU A 283 13.33 21.07 -4.66
N ASP A 284 12.92 21.24 -5.93
CA ASP A 284 13.44 20.52 -7.10
C ASP A 284 13.51 18.99 -6.88
N LEU A 285 12.35 18.40 -6.60
CA LEU A 285 12.23 16.97 -6.34
C LEU A 285 12.80 16.09 -7.47
N PRO A 286 12.69 16.43 -8.78
CA PRO A 286 13.35 15.67 -9.85
C PRO A 286 14.88 15.63 -9.70
N ALA A 287 15.54 16.76 -9.42
CA ALA A 287 16.98 16.79 -9.18
C ALA A 287 17.37 16.03 -7.92
N GLU A 288 16.57 16.15 -6.86
CA GLU A 288 16.81 15.45 -5.59
C GLU A 288 16.63 13.93 -5.68
N LEU A 289 15.67 13.43 -6.47
CA LEU A 289 15.53 12.00 -6.74
C LEU A 289 16.77 11.42 -7.44
N GLU A 290 17.40 12.18 -8.33
CA GLU A 290 18.63 11.75 -9.00
C GLU A 290 19.86 11.84 -8.08
N ASN A 291 19.91 12.80 -7.15
CA ASN A 291 20.91 12.84 -6.08
C ASN A 291 20.77 11.61 -5.15
N LEU A 292 19.55 11.28 -4.75
CA LEU A 292 19.23 10.08 -3.95
C LEU A 292 19.63 8.79 -4.70
N ARG A 293 19.37 8.70 -6.00
CA ARG A 293 19.77 7.54 -6.83
C ARG A 293 21.27 7.31 -6.80
N LYS A 294 22.08 8.36 -6.95
CA LYS A 294 23.55 8.28 -6.89
C LYS A 294 24.04 7.83 -5.52
N LEU A 295 23.47 8.38 -4.44
CA LEU A 295 23.81 8.01 -3.06
C LEU A 295 23.54 6.52 -2.79
N LEU A 296 22.37 6.01 -3.19
CA LEU A 296 22.00 4.61 -2.98
C LEU A 296 22.75 3.64 -3.91
N ALA A 297 23.10 4.06 -5.13
CA ALA A 297 24.00 3.29 -5.98
C ALA A 297 25.41 3.12 -5.36
N ALA A 298 25.84 4.07 -4.53
CA ALA A 298 27.06 3.99 -3.73
C ALA A 298 26.86 3.37 -2.33
N THR A 299 25.71 2.75 -2.06
CA THR A 299 25.36 2.15 -0.76
C THR A 299 24.89 0.71 -0.96
N PRO A 300 25.81 -0.28 -0.89
CA PRO A 300 25.46 -1.68 -1.03
C PRO A 300 24.40 -2.10 -0.02
N SER A 301 23.36 -2.78 -0.51
CA SER A 301 22.30 -3.39 0.32
C SER A 301 21.92 -4.73 -0.31
N PRO A 302 21.87 -5.83 0.45
CA PRO A 302 21.36 -7.10 -0.05
C PRO A 302 19.91 -6.97 -0.55
N VAL A 303 19.59 -7.71 -1.62
CA VAL A 303 18.21 -7.81 -2.12
C VAL A 303 17.55 -9.01 -1.43
N VAL A 304 16.47 -8.74 -0.70
CA VAL A 304 15.70 -9.71 0.09
C VAL A 304 14.21 -9.49 -0.12
N PHE A 305 13.36 -10.39 0.35
CA PHE A 305 11.91 -10.16 0.32
C PHE A 305 11.55 -9.22 1.48
N CYS A 306 11.40 -7.92 1.19
CA CYS A 306 11.11 -6.87 2.16
C CYS A 306 9.60 -6.69 2.34
N HIS A 307 9.19 -6.27 3.53
CA HIS A 307 7.82 -5.85 3.80
C HIS A 307 7.49 -4.52 3.12
N ASN A 308 8.48 -3.63 3.08
CA ASN A 308 8.47 -2.24 2.62
C ASN A 308 7.60 -1.26 3.42
N ASP A 309 6.91 -1.72 4.47
CA ASP A 309 5.98 -0.90 5.24
C ASP A 309 5.77 -1.35 6.68
N VAL A 310 6.86 -1.64 7.41
CA VAL A 310 6.80 -2.02 8.83
C VAL A 310 6.57 -0.78 9.71
N GLN A 311 5.34 -0.27 9.69
CA GLN A 311 4.86 0.84 10.53
C GLN A 311 4.58 0.35 11.96
N GLU A 312 3.42 -0.27 12.18
CA GLU A 312 2.97 -0.77 13.48
C GLU A 312 2.44 -2.20 13.31
N GLY A 313 3.15 -3.19 13.86
CA GLY A 313 2.68 -4.57 13.93
C GLY A 313 1.47 -4.73 14.86
N LYS A 314 0.77 -5.87 14.74
CA LYS A 314 -0.24 -6.26 15.72
C LYS A 314 0.40 -7.09 16.83
N TYR A 315 0.09 -6.72 18.08
CA TYR A 315 0.37 -7.57 19.22
C TYR A 315 -0.61 -8.75 19.21
N LEU A 316 -0.11 -9.98 19.32
CA LEU A 316 -0.88 -11.16 19.62
C LEU A 316 -0.74 -11.42 21.11
N SER A 317 -1.81 -11.19 21.88
CA SER A 317 -1.82 -11.53 23.30
C SER A 317 -1.62 -13.03 23.51
N ASP A 318 -0.52 -13.35 24.17
CA ASP A 318 -0.12 -14.69 24.57
C ASP A 318 -1.10 -15.21 25.63
N LYS A 319 -2.13 -15.96 25.20
CA LYS A 319 -3.15 -16.53 26.10
C LYS A 319 -2.58 -17.59 27.05
N ASP A 320 -1.42 -18.16 26.72
CA ASP A 320 -0.80 -19.28 27.44
C ASP A 320 0.55 -18.91 28.09
N GLY A 321 0.96 -17.63 28.02
CA GLY A 321 2.02 -17.01 28.80
C GLY A 321 3.46 -17.49 28.53
N ASN A 322 3.68 -18.33 27.52
CA ASN A 322 4.91 -19.09 27.33
C ASN A 322 5.50 -18.96 25.91
N SER A 323 4.99 -18.06 25.06
CA SER A 323 5.51 -17.84 23.70
C SER A 323 6.40 -16.60 23.61
N THR A 324 7.54 -16.74 22.94
CA THR A 324 8.39 -15.63 22.46
C THR A 324 7.93 -15.14 21.07
N ASP A 325 6.64 -15.27 20.79
CA ASP A 325 6.04 -15.08 19.47
C ASP A 325 4.73 -14.29 19.64
N ARG A 326 4.90 -13.01 20.00
CA ARG A 326 3.85 -12.09 20.45
C ARG A 326 3.59 -10.96 19.46
N LEU A 327 4.42 -10.81 18.43
CA LEU A 327 4.23 -9.86 17.34
C LEU A 327 4.01 -10.58 16.01
N MET A 328 2.96 -10.17 15.31
CA MET A 328 2.70 -10.53 13.91
C MET A 328 2.83 -9.28 13.04
N LEU A 329 3.74 -9.33 12.06
CA LEU A 329 3.77 -8.37 10.96
C LEU A 329 2.52 -8.59 10.10
N ILE A 330 1.93 -7.51 9.60
CA ILE A 330 0.68 -7.50 8.82
C ILE A 330 0.74 -6.38 7.79
N ASP A 331 -0.24 -6.30 6.88
CA ASP A 331 -0.35 -5.25 5.87
C ASP A 331 0.75 -5.30 4.79
N PHE A 332 0.99 -6.51 4.27
CA PHE A 332 1.98 -6.85 3.24
C PHE A 332 1.73 -6.27 1.83
N GLU A 333 0.85 -5.28 1.66
CA GLU A 333 0.39 -4.81 0.34
C GLU A 333 1.54 -4.24 -0.53
N TYR A 334 2.56 -3.67 0.12
CA TYR A 334 3.74 -3.11 -0.54
C TYR A 334 4.91 -4.10 -0.65
N SER A 335 4.80 -5.33 -0.12
CA SER A 335 5.92 -6.25 0.01
C SER A 335 6.43 -6.75 -1.35
N SER A 336 7.75 -6.81 -1.50
CA SER A 336 8.41 -7.17 -2.76
C SER A 336 9.88 -7.52 -2.52
N TYR A 337 10.56 -8.09 -3.52
CA TYR A 337 12.02 -8.13 -3.46
C TYR A 337 12.58 -6.71 -3.62
N ASN A 338 13.26 -6.24 -2.59
CA ASN A 338 13.79 -4.89 -2.48
C ASN A 338 15.09 -4.91 -1.67
N TYR A 339 15.72 -3.74 -1.51
CA TYR A 339 16.91 -3.55 -0.70
C TYR A 339 16.56 -3.69 0.80
N ARG A 340 17.29 -4.56 1.52
CA ARG A 340 17.21 -4.72 2.98
C ARG A 340 17.25 -3.37 3.72
N GLY A 341 18.15 -2.48 3.32
CA GLY A 341 18.29 -1.15 3.89
C GLY A 341 17.00 -0.32 3.83
N PHE A 342 16.15 -0.54 2.82
CA PHE A 342 14.86 0.14 2.74
C PHE A 342 13.92 -0.29 3.87
N ASP A 343 13.83 -1.57 4.21
CA ASP A 343 12.92 -2.03 5.26
C ASP A 343 13.38 -1.56 6.65
N PHE A 344 14.70 -1.56 6.92
CA PHE A 344 15.28 -0.97 8.13
C PHE A 344 15.06 0.55 8.19
N GLY A 345 15.46 1.26 7.13
CA GLY A 345 15.36 2.71 7.06
C GLY A 345 13.91 3.18 7.15
N ASN A 346 12.99 2.47 6.51
CA ASN A 346 11.56 2.72 6.63
C ASN A 346 11.09 2.50 8.07
N HIS A 347 11.34 1.32 8.65
CA HIS A 347 10.92 1.03 10.02
C HIS A 347 11.42 2.08 11.02
N PHE A 348 12.68 2.52 10.90
CA PHE A 348 13.23 3.58 11.74
C PHE A 348 12.58 4.96 11.50
N CYS A 349 12.12 5.26 10.28
CA CYS A 349 11.32 6.45 10.01
C CYS A 349 9.99 6.44 10.79
N GLU A 350 9.33 5.28 10.88
CA GLU A 350 7.99 5.16 11.47
C GLU A 350 7.95 5.41 12.97
N TRP A 351 9.08 5.30 13.68
CA TRP A 351 9.21 5.74 15.08
C TRP A 351 8.91 7.23 15.28
N MET A 352 8.95 8.04 14.21
CA MET A 352 8.64 9.46 14.26
C MET A 352 7.17 9.78 13.98
N TYR A 353 6.32 8.84 13.54
CA TYR A 353 5.00 9.13 12.99
C TYR A 353 3.90 8.37 13.72
N ASP A 354 3.14 9.10 14.53
CA ASP A 354 1.96 8.59 15.23
C ASP A 354 0.70 8.87 14.41
N TYR A 355 0.02 7.80 13.99
CA TYR A 355 -1.21 7.84 13.18
C TYR A 355 -2.49 7.66 14.00
N THR A 356 -2.37 7.60 15.33
CA THR A 356 -3.51 7.48 16.26
C THR A 356 -4.07 8.82 16.69
N PHE A 357 -3.41 9.92 16.32
CA PHE A 357 -3.84 11.29 16.61
C PHE A 357 -5.22 11.59 15.98
N ASP A 358 -6.14 12.07 16.82
CA ASP A 358 -7.57 12.24 16.55
C ASP A 358 -7.95 13.63 16.04
N GLU A 359 -7.08 14.63 16.19
CA GLU A 359 -7.22 15.96 15.61
C GLU A 359 -6.50 16.08 14.25
N TRP A 360 -6.93 17.01 13.37
CA TRP A 360 -6.24 17.32 12.11
C TRP A 360 -4.75 17.69 12.36
N PRO A 361 -3.78 17.16 11.59
CA PRO A 361 -3.90 16.45 10.30
C PRO A 361 -4.13 14.93 10.39
N PHE A 362 -4.57 14.42 11.54
CA PHE A 362 -4.73 13.00 11.86
C PHE A 362 -3.43 12.19 11.84
N PHE A 363 -2.31 12.87 12.07
CA PHE A 363 -1.04 12.29 12.46
C PHE A 363 -0.23 13.30 13.28
N LYS A 364 0.71 12.80 14.07
CA LYS A 364 1.66 13.60 14.83
C LYS A 364 3.08 13.16 14.51
N ALA A 365 3.90 14.10 14.05
CA ALA A 365 5.30 13.85 13.76
C ALA A 365 6.21 14.34 14.89
N THR A 366 7.01 13.45 15.45
CA THR A 366 7.97 13.74 16.52
C THR A 366 9.39 13.37 16.06
N PRO A 367 10.11 14.24 15.33
CA PRO A 367 11.43 13.92 14.77
C PRO A 367 12.53 13.57 15.78
N LYS A 368 12.28 13.79 17.08
CA LYS A 368 13.18 13.40 18.17
C LYS A 368 13.08 11.91 18.53
N ASN A 369 12.05 11.22 18.07
CA ASN A 369 11.80 9.80 18.36
C ASN A 369 12.50 8.87 17.35
N TYR A 370 13.16 9.40 16.31
CA TYR A 370 14.00 8.58 15.42
C TYR A 370 15.03 7.80 16.25
N PRO A 371 15.21 6.49 16.04
CA PRO A 371 16.01 5.66 16.91
C PRO A 371 17.45 6.17 17.02
N SER A 372 17.92 6.30 18.27
CA SER A 372 19.32 6.57 18.59
C SER A 372 20.24 5.49 18.02
N ARG A 373 21.54 5.80 17.90
CA ARG A 373 22.54 4.84 17.41
C ARG A 373 22.54 3.55 18.23
N GLU A 374 22.36 3.66 19.55
CA GLU A 374 22.24 2.54 20.48
C GLU A 374 21.01 1.66 20.19
N GLN A 375 19.85 2.27 19.90
CA GLN A 375 18.62 1.55 19.54
C GLN A 375 18.72 0.88 18.16
N GLN A 376 19.29 1.57 17.16
CA GLN A 376 19.54 0.98 15.84
C GLN A 376 20.50 -0.23 15.95
N LEU A 377 21.54 -0.12 16.77
CA LEU A 377 22.51 -1.18 17.01
C LEU A 377 21.88 -2.39 17.73
N LEU A 378 20.96 -2.18 18.67
CA LEU A 378 20.17 -3.24 19.30
C LEU A 378 19.30 -3.98 18.27
N PHE A 379 18.61 -3.22 17.40
CA PHE A 379 17.78 -3.77 16.32
C PHE A 379 18.63 -4.62 15.37
N ILE A 380 19.73 -4.06 14.85
CA ILE A 380 20.67 -4.74 13.94
C ILE A 380 21.26 -6.01 14.57
N ARG A 381 21.65 -5.97 15.85
CA ARG A 381 22.16 -7.16 16.56
C ARG A 381 21.13 -8.27 16.70
N SER A 382 19.88 -7.90 16.96
CA SER A 382 18.75 -8.85 17.08
C SER A 382 18.40 -9.46 15.72
N TYR A 383 18.38 -8.63 14.67
CA TYR A 383 18.24 -9.06 13.28
C TYR A 383 19.34 -10.07 12.90
N LEU A 384 20.63 -9.70 13.10
CA LEU A 384 21.78 -10.55 12.75
C LEU A 384 21.79 -11.85 13.55
N GLY A 385 21.38 -11.83 14.82
CA GLY A 385 21.26 -13.05 15.64
C GLY A 385 20.30 -14.08 15.03
N GLU A 386 19.15 -13.66 14.52
CA GLU A 386 18.20 -14.54 13.83
C GLU A 386 18.61 -14.82 12.38
N TYR A 387 19.25 -13.86 11.69
CA TYR A 387 19.64 -13.98 10.30
C TYR A 387 20.82 -14.94 10.10
N ASP A 388 21.88 -14.81 10.91
CA ASP A 388 23.15 -15.51 10.75
C ASP A 388 23.37 -16.63 11.79
N ASN A 389 22.31 -17.38 12.10
CA ASN A 389 22.28 -18.56 13.00
C ASN A 389 23.30 -19.69 12.68
N ASN A 390 24.19 -19.52 11.68
CA ASN A 390 25.32 -20.39 11.33
C ASN A 390 26.50 -19.57 10.72
N SER A 391 26.92 -18.48 11.35
CA SER A 391 28.01 -17.64 10.84
C SER A 391 29.40 -18.22 11.14
N GLU A 392 30.29 -18.19 10.13
CA GLU A 392 31.65 -18.74 10.21
C GLU A 392 32.61 -17.91 11.08
N VAL A 393 33.61 -18.58 11.66
CA VAL A 393 34.61 -17.97 12.52
C VAL A 393 35.58 -17.10 11.70
N GLY A 394 35.47 -15.78 11.79
CA GLY A 394 36.50 -14.86 11.27
C GLY A 394 36.05 -13.47 10.81
N VAL A 395 34.75 -13.16 10.77
CA VAL A 395 34.25 -11.87 10.26
C VAL A 395 34.20 -10.81 11.37
N ASP A 396 34.61 -9.57 11.07
CA ASP A 396 34.48 -8.44 12.00
C ASP A 396 33.01 -7.99 12.11
N ARG A 397 32.37 -8.46 13.18
CA ARG A 397 30.99 -8.12 13.53
C ARG A 397 30.80 -6.61 13.75
N THR A 398 31.81 -5.89 14.24
CA THR A 398 31.70 -4.44 14.47
C THR A 398 31.59 -3.70 13.14
N GLN A 399 32.41 -4.05 12.15
CA GLN A 399 32.31 -3.44 10.82
C GLN A 399 30.95 -3.69 10.16
N ILE A 400 30.40 -4.92 10.25
CA ILE A 400 29.05 -5.24 9.76
C ILE A 400 27.98 -4.37 10.44
N GLU A 401 28.08 -4.20 11.76
CA GLU A 401 27.15 -3.40 12.54
C GLU A 401 27.18 -1.91 12.11
N GLU A 402 28.36 -1.34 11.84
CA GLU A 402 28.49 0.03 11.31
C GLU A 402 27.97 0.16 9.86
N ASP A 403 28.32 -0.77 8.97
CA ASP A 403 27.90 -0.75 7.58
C ASP A 403 26.37 -0.82 7.47
N MET A 404 25.71 -1.62 8.30
CA MET A 404 24.25 -1.73 8.37
C MET A 404 23.58 -0.47 8.94
N ILE A 405 24.22 0.26 9.86
CA ILE A 405 23.73 1.57 10.31
C ILE A 405 23.77 2.57 9.14
N ILE A 406 24.87 2.63 8.39
CA ILE A 406 25.00 3.53 7.23
C ILE A 406 23.99 3.18 6.13
N GLU A 407 23.83 1.88 5.83
CA GLU A 407 22.82 1.33 4.91
C GLU A 407 21.42 1.80 5.29
N ALA A 408 20.97 1.50 6.53
CA ALA A 408 19.62 1.83 6.99
C ALA A 408 19.35 3.35 6.95
N ASN A 409 20.27 4.17 7.45
CA ASN A 409 20.06 5.63 7.52
C ASN A 409 20.08 6.31 6.14
N ARG A 410 20.83 5.77 5.16
CA ARG A 410 20.78 6.26 3.78
C ARG A 410 19.50 5.84 3.08
N TYR A 411 19.05 4.60 3.26
CA TYR A 411 17.78 4.14 2.69
C TYR A 411 16.54 4.76 3.38
N ALA A 412 16.64 5.22 4.62
CA ALA A 412 15.63 6.06 5.27
C ALA A 412 15.32 7.34 4.48
N LEU A 413 16.29 7.90 3.75
CA LEU A 413 16.06 9.00 2.81
C LEU A 413 15.08 8.61 1.71
N ALA A 414 15.19 7.39 1.16
CA ALA A 414 14.25 6.90 0.17
C ALA A 414 12.87 6.57 0.76
N SER A 415 12.77 6.14 2.02
CA SER A 415 11.47 6.04 2.71
C SER A 415 10.79 7.41 2.78
N HIS A 416 11.47 8.44 3.28
CA HIS A 416 10.92 9.80 3.31
C HIS A 416 10.52 10.31 1.92
N PHE A 417 11.35 10.05 0.90
CA PHE A 417 11.07 10.48 -0.47
C PHE A 417 9.87 9.75 -1.09
N LEU A 418 9.80 8.42 -0.93
CA LEU A 418 8.72 7.59 -1.46
C LEU A 418 7.37 7.99 -0.86
N TRP A 419 7.29 8.04 0.47
CA TRP A 419 6.04 8.36 1.17
C TRP A 419 5.67 9.84 1.05
N GLY A 420 6.65 10.74 0.88
CA GLY A 420 6.42 12.12 0.51
C GLY A 420 5.72 12.26 -0.84
N LEU A 421 6.21 11.58 -1.89
CA LEU A 421 5.56 11.58 -3.21
C LEU A 421 4.20 10.88 -3.20
N TRP A 422 4.10 9.70 -2.59
CA TRP A 422 2.86 8.95 -2.41
C TRP A 422 1.77 9.83 -1.79
N SER A 423 2.12 10.61 -0.76
CA SER A 423 1.16 11.45 -0.06
C SER A 423 0.65 12.62 -0.90
N ILE A 424 1.49 13.23 -1.75
CA ILE A 424 1.02 14.25 -2.71
C ILE A 424 -0.04 13.64 -3.65
N ILE A 425 0.15 12.39 -4.09
CA ILE A 425 -0.81 11.69 -4.95
C ILE A 425 -2.10 11.38 -4.18
N GLN A 426 -2.01 10.89 -2.94
CA GLN A 426 -3.18 10.59 -2.11
C GLN A 426 -4.02 11.84 -1.78
N ALA A 427 -3.40 13.02 -1.64
CA ALA A 427 -4.14 14.28 -1.47
C ALA A 427 -5.12 14.59 -2.62
N LYS A 428 -4.95 13.96 -3.78
CA LYS A 428 -5.85 14.07 -4.95
C LYS A 428 -6.79 12.88 -5.12
N LEU A 429 -6.33 11.66 -4.78
CA LEU A 429 -7.03 10.41 -5.10
C LEU A 429 -7.76 9.76 -3.91
N SER A 430 -7.32 10.00 -2.68
CA SER A 430 -7.85 9.33 -1.50
C SER A 430 -9.21 9.88 -1.09
N LYS A 431 -10.05 8.98 -0.56
CA LYS A 431 -11.31 9.31 0.14
C LYS A 431 -11.16 9.26 1.66
N ILE A 432 -9.97 8.97 2.18
CA ILE A 432 -9.68 8.85 3.61
C ILE A 432 -9.38 10.25 4.17
N GLU A 433 -9.95 10.57 5.31
CA GLU A 433 -9.74 11.84 6.02
C GLU A 433 -8.36 11.84 6.69
N PHE A 434 -7.38 12.44 6.00
CA PHE A 434 -5.98 12.53 6.42
C PHE A 434 -5.30 13.76 5.80
N GLY A 435 -4.44 14.45 6.56
CA GLY A 435 -3.70 15.62 6.09
C GLY A 435 -2.53 15.28 5.17
N TYR A 436 -2.82 14.68 4.01
CA TYR A 436 -1.82 14.17 3.07
C TYR A 436 -0.81 15.23 2.59
N MET A 437 -1.21 16.49 2.39
CA MET A 437 -0.27 17.54 1.98
C MET A 437 0.68 17.98 3.10
N ASP A 438 0.22 17.91 4.36
CA ASP A 438 1.03 18.20 5.55
C ASP A 438 1.99 17.06 5.84
N TYR A 439 1.51 15.81 5.72
CA TYR A 439 2.35 14.63 5.81
C TYR A 439 3.46 14.64 4.74
N ALA A 440 3.14 14.99 3.49
CA ALA A 440 4.13 15.16 2.43
C ALA A 440 5.21 16.17 2.83
N GLN A 441 4.81 17.36 3.32
CA GLN A 441 5.75 18.38 3.79
C GLN A 441 6.65 17.86 4.92
N VAL A 442 6.08 17.15 5.89
CA VAL A 442 6.84 16.62 7.02
C VAL A 442 7.82 15.52 6.60
N ARG A 443 7.44 14.60 5.69
CA ARG A 443 8.37 13.59 5.15
C ARG A 443 9.53 14.27 4.40
N PHE A 444 9.28 15.29 3.57
CA PHE A 444 10.36 16.03 2.90
C PHE A 444 11.23 16.86 3.86
N ASP A 445 10.64 17.48 4.89
CA ASP A 445 11.41 18.19 5.93
C ASP A 445 12.32 17.24 6.72
N ALA A 446 11.89 15.98 6.93
CA ALA A 446 12.71 14.93 7.52
C ALA A 446 13.82 14.46 6.56
N TYR A 447 13.51 14.23 5.28
CA TYR A 447 14.50 13.93 4.23
C TYR A 447 15.64 14.96 4.21
N PHE A 448 15.35 16.27 4.15
CA PHE A 448 16.38 17.30 4.12
C PHE A 448 17.16 17.48 5.44
N LYS A 449 16.63 17.01 6.57
CA LYS A 449 17.37 16.94 7.84
C LYS A 449 18.33 15.75 7.84
N GLN A 450 17.81 14.56 7.54
CA GLN A 450 18.58 13.31 7.49
C GLN A 450 19.67 13.36 6.41
N LYS A 451 19.41 14.01 5.27
CA LYS A 451 20.37 14.17 4.16
C LYS A 451 21.68 14.82 4.64
N LYS A 452 21.59 15.83 5.51
CA LYS A 452 22.76 16.55 6.08
C LYS A 452 23.65 15.67 6.97
N LEU A 453 23.18 14.51 7.39
CA LEU A 453 23.89 13.57 8.25
C LEU A 453 24.48 12.38 7.47
N PHE A 454 23.89 12.00 6.32
CA PHE A 454 24.18 10.72 5.66
C PHE A 454 24.42 10.77 4.13
N SER A 455 24.27 11.93 3.46
CA SER A 455 24.53 12.08 2.01
C SER A 455 25.94 12.50 1.67
#